data_AF-A0A182SGF8-F1
#
_entry.id   AF-A0A182SGF8-F1
#
_cell.length_a   1.000
_cell.length_b   1.000
_cell.length_c   1.000
_cell.angle_alpha   90.00
_cell.angle_beta   90.00
_cell.angle_gamma   90.00
#
_symmetry.space_group_name_H-M   'P 1'
#
loop_
_entity.id
_entity.type
_entity.pdbx_description
1 polymer ?
#
loop_
_entity_poly.entity_id
_entity_poly.type
_entity_poly.pdbx_seq_one_letter_code
_entity_poly.pdbx_strand_id
1 'polypeptide(L)'
;MYAVMRLKTPQLHAQPLESFQVDASNCRIYHGCTNIGQSSSIYRCPAGYAFNPALELCGLENVFSRCVKMQCAANFVGHVRYGQSQRFYGLCDGTGQAPIVYKCPNRANFAFIAGSTFGECAYVCPGQGNYPNSNNPRAYFQCFWVNRRLRYNLVLCPGDLTFNSRLQYCT
;
A
#
# COMPACT_ATOMS: atom_id res chain seq x y z
N MET A 1 -14.48 15.55 -11.50
CA MET A 1 -15.07 15.14 -10.21
C MET A 1 -14.27 13.92 -9.74
N TYR A 2 -13.22 14.12 -8.94
CA TYR A 2 -12.32 13.04 -8.54
C TYR A 2 -12.86 12.41 -7.26
N ALA A 3 -13.15 11.10 -7.31
CA ALA A 3 -13.57 10.34 -6.15
C ALA A 3 -12.37 10.17 -5.21
N VAL A 4 -12.23 11.07 -4.24
CA VAL A 4 -11.32 10.91 -3.11
C VAL A 4 -11.92 9.79 -2.24
N MET A 5 -11.38 8.58 -2.38
CA MET A 5 -11.74 7.46 -1.51
C MET A 5 -11.27 7.80 -0.09
N ARG A 6 -12.19 8.34 0.72
CA ARG A 6 -11.99 8.57 2.15
C ARG A 6 -11.85 7.22 2.85
N LEU A 7 -10.63 6.77 3.09
CA LEU A 7 -10.38 5.71 4.06
C LEU A 7 -10.43 6.36 5.46
N LYS A 8 -11.41 5.91 6.24
CA LYS A 8 -11.77 6.42 7.56
C LYS A 8 -10.88 5.74 8.62
N THR A 9 -10.34 6.54 9.55
CA THR A 9 -9.79 6.21 10.89
C THR A 9 -8.41 5.54 11.04
N PRO A 10 -7.65 5.86 12.12
CA PRO A 10 -6.19 5.71 12.26
C PRO A 10 -5.72 4.34 12.79
N GLN A 11 -6.50 3.28 12.58
CA GLN A 11 -6.02 1.92 12.81
C GLN A 11 -5.67 1.35 11.44
N LEU A 12 -4.50 0.70 11.31
CA LEU A 12 -4.10 -0.07 10.13
C LEU A 12 -5.21 -1.09 9.80
N HIS A 13 -6.27 -0.65 9.12
CA HIS A 13 -7.37 -1.50 8.72
C HIS A 13 -6.88 -2.34 7.55
N ALA A 14 -6.77 -3.64 7.81
CA ALA A 14 -6.18 -4.62 6.94
C ALA A 14 -6.72 -4.59 5.51
N GLN A 15 -5.77 -4.79 4.60
CA GLN A 15 -5.95 -4.95 3.17
C GLN A 15 -4.98 -6.09 2.76
N PRO A 16 -5.36 -7.07 1.92
CA PRO A 16 -6.01 -8.39 2.13
C PRO A 16 -5.14 -9.38 2.94
N LEU A 17 -5.57 -10.65 3.04
CA LEU A 17 -4.85 -11.77 3.70
C LEU A 17 -3.34 -11.78 3.35
N GLU A 18 -2.51 -11.83 4.39
CA GLU A 18 -1.04 -11.89 4.36
C GLU A 18 -0.34 -10.65 3.80
N SER A 19 -0.73 -9.45 4.25
CA SER A 19 0.02 -8.23 3.95
C SER A 19 0.92 -7.81 5.11
N PHE A 20 2.21 -7.58 4.80
CA PHE A 20 3.17 -7.00 5.72
C PHE A 20 3.42 -5.53 5.40
N GLN A 21 3.51 -4.72 6.44
CA GLN A 21 3.70 -3.28 6.38
C GLN A 21 4.88 -2.83 7.24
N VAL A 22 5.60 -1.83 6.76
CA VAL A 22 6.71 -1.21 7.50
C VAL A 22 6.18 -0.47 8.72
N ASP A 23 6.94 -0.48 9.81
CA ASP A 23 6.73 0.52 10.87
C ASP A 23 7.35 1.87 10.46
N ALA A 24 6.66 2.97 10.75
CA ALA A 24 7.14 4.30 10.39
C ALA A 24 8.41 4.73 11.14
N SER A 25 8.63 4.20 12.34
CA SER A 25 9.60 4.70 13.32
C SER A 25 10.69 3.69 13.70
N ASN A 26 10.42 2.39 13.53
CA ASN A 26 11.31 1.31 13.94
C ASN A 26 11.43 0.24 12.86
N CYS A 27 12.56 0.25 12.14
CA CYS A 27 12.82 -0.64 11.00
C CYS A 27 12.90 -2.13 11.36
N ARG A 28 12.99 -2.48 12.65
CA ARG A 28 12.96 -3.87 13.11
C ARG A 28 11.54 -4.35 13.38
N ILE A 29 10.57 -3.45 13.41
CA ILE A 29 9.17 -3.77 13.61
C ILE A 29 8.48 -3.76 12.25
N TYR A 30 7.61 -4.73 12.05
CA TYR A 30 6.70 -4.77 10.92
C TYR A 30 5.32 -5.24 11.37
N HIS A 31 4.31 -4.80 10.65
CA HIS A 31 2.91 -5.04 10.96
C HIS A 31 2.36 -6.04 9.96
N GLY A 32 1.80 -7.15 10.43
CA GLY A 32 1.23 -8.18 9.58
C GLY A 32 -0.28 -8.29 9.78
N CYS A 33 -1.02 -8.37 8.68
CA CYS A 33 -2.45 -8.62 8.72
C CYS A 33 -2.73 -10.05 8.23
N THR A 34 -3.25 -10.90 9.12
CA THR A 34 -3.64 -12.27 8.76
C THR A 34 -5.05 -12.32 8.20
N ASN A 35 -5.91 -11.34 8.53
CA ASN A 35 -7.31 -11.31 8.13
C ASN A 35 -7.73 -9.90 7.69
N ILE A 36 -8.70 -9.83 6.78
CA ILE A 36 -9.28 -8.57 6.30
C ILE A 36 -10.09 -7.92 7.43
N GLY A 37 -9.96 -6.60 7.58
CA GLY A 37 -10.70 -5.83 8.59
C GLY A 37 -10.22 -6.00 10.04
N GLN A 38 -9.16 -6.78 10.29
CA GLN A 38 -8.55 -6.92 11.61
C GLN A 38 -7.42 -5.90 11.82
N SER A 39 -7.12 -5.61 13.09
CA SER A 39 -5.92 -4.87 13.47
C SER A 39 -4.67 -5.67 13.11
N SER A 40 -3.62 -4.98 12.68
CA SER A 40 -2.34 -5.62 12.39
C SER A 40 -1.68 -6.17 13.67
N SER A 41 -1.07 -7.34 13.55
CA SER A 41 -0.17 -7.88 14.58
C SER A 41 1.23 -7.30 14.42
N ILE A 42 1.90 -7.05 15.54
CA ILE A 42 3.25 -6.50 15.59
C ILE A 42 4.25 -7.67 15.58
N TYR A 43 5.19 -7.65 14.65
CA TYR A 43 6.28 -8.60 14.55
C TYR A 43 7.63 -7.88 14.65
N ARG A 44 8.67 -8.62 15.02
CA ARG A 44 10.02 -8.08 15.19
C ARG A 44 11.05 -8.93 14.48
N CYS A 45 11.89 -8.29 13.67
CA CYS A 45 13.05 -8.92 13.06
C CYS A 45 14.12 -9.28 14.10
N PRO A 46 14.90 -10.36 13.86
CA PRO A 46 16.04 -10.71 14.71
C PRO A 46 17.07 -9.58 14.84
N ALA A 47 17.94 -9.67 15.84
CA ALA A 47 19.03 -8.70 16.02
C ALA A 47 19.95 -8.66 14.77
N GLY A 48 20.25 -7.46 14.28
CA GLY A 48 21.04 -7.25 13.06
C GLY A 48 20.23 -7.31 11.75
N TYR A 49 18.90 -7.50 11.83
CA TYR A 49 18.00 -7.52 10.67
C TYR A 49 17.00 -6.37 10.75
N ALA A 50 16.59 -5.88 9.58
CA ALA A 50 15.53 -4.90 9.40
C ALA A 50 14.54 -5.39 8.34
N PHE A 51 13.26 -5.02 8.49
CA PHE A 51 12.23 -5.42 7.55
C PHE A 51 12.51 -4.81 6.17
N ASN A 52 12.54 -5.65 5.15
CA ASN A 52 12.73 -5.28 3.77
C ASN A 52 11.36 -5.09 3.11
N PRO A 53 10.95 -3.86 2.75
CA PRO A 53 9.65 -3.65 2.10
C PRO A 53 9.57 -4.19 0.67
N ALA A 54 10.69 -4.37 -0.03
CA ALA A 54 10.69 -4.90 -1.39
C ALA A 54 10.42 -6.40 -1.41
N LEU A 55 11.01 -7.12 -0.44
CA LEU A 55 10.88 -8.59 -0.30
C LEU A 55 9.80 -9.01 0.71
N GLU A 56 9.31 -8.07 1.52
CA GLU A 56 8.32 -8.28 2.58
C GLU A 56 8.79 -9.30 3.65
N LEU A 57 10.09 -9.27 3.99
CA LEU A 57 10.74 -10.17 4.93
C LEU A 57 11.91 -9.49 5.66
N CYS A 58 12.41 -10.08 6.75
CA CYS A 58 13.58 -9.57 7.46
C CYS A 58 14.87 -9.79 6.67
N GLY A 59 15.56 -8.71 6.31
CA GLY A 59 16.85 -8.74 5.62
C GLY A 59 17.97 -8.20 6.50
N LEU A 60 19.20 -8.64 6.24
CA LEU A 60 20.38 -8.17 6.98
C LEU A 60 20.51 -6.64 6.84
N GLU A 61 20.63 -5.95 7.96
CA GLU A 61 20.66 -4.49 8.01
C GLU A 61 21.91 -3.97 7.28
N ASN A 62 21.75 -2.88 6.50
CA ASN A 62 22.77 -2.23 5.67
C ASN A 62 23.28 -3.04 4.46
N VAL A 63 22.87 -4.29 4.30
CA VAL A 63 23.20 -5.10 3.11
C VAL A 63 21.97 -5.27 2.23
N PHE A 64 20.90 -5.86 2.79
CA PHE A 64 19.66 -6.13 2.07
C PHE A 64 18.53 -5.18 2.46
N SER A 65 18.60 -4.59 3.65
CA SER A 65 17.60 -3.64 4.15
C SER A 65 18.29 -2.38 4.67
N ARG A 66 17.84 -1.20 4.24
CA ARG A 66 18.24 0.07 4.86
C ARG A 66 17.18 0.48 5.87
N CYS A 67 17.59 0.79 7.09
CA CYS A 67 16.68 1.33 8.08
C CYS A 67 16.30 2.76 7.69
N VAL A 68 15.11 2.90 7.11
CA VAL A 68 14.52 4.20 6.79
C VAL A 68 13.34 4.44 7.70
N LYS A 69 13.24 5.66 8.25
CA LYS A 69 12.11 6.12 9.04
C LYS A 69 11.35 7.16 8.25
N MET A 70 10.03 7.16 8.40
CA MET A 70 9.21 8.25 7.89
C MET A 70 9.09 9.32 8.98
N GLN A 71 9.17 10.59 8.58
CA GLN A 71 9.07 11.71 9.50
C GLN A 71 8.06 12.72 8.95
N CYS A 72 7.17 13.17 9.82
CA CYS A 72 6.27 14.28 9.53
C CYS A 72 6.79 15.54 10.20
N ALA A 73 6.84 16.64 9.45
CA ALA A 73 7.05 17.95 10.04
C ALA A 73 5.75 18.43 10.71
N ALA A 74 5.88 19.25 11.76
CA ALA A 74 4.73 19.96 12.32
C ALA A 74 4.09 20.86 11.24
N ASN A 75 2.77 20.94 11.22
CA ASN A 75 1.96 21.65 10.22
C ASN A 75 2.08 21.12 8.78
N PHE A 76 2.75 19.99 8.54
CA PHE A 76 2.77 19.34 7.23
C PHE A 76 1.63 18.33 7.11
N VAL A 77 0.70 18.61 6.20
CA VAL A 77 -0.38 17.69 5.81
C VAL A 77 -0.10 17.21 4.39
N GLY A 78 0.02 15.90 4.22
CA GLY A 78 0.37 15.30 2.95
C GLY A 78 1.02 13.94 3.08
N HIS A 79 1.49 13.41 1.95
CA HIS A 79 2.16 12.12 1.92
C HIS A 79 3.68 12.25 2.03
N VAL A 80 4.31 11.25 2.64
CA VAL A 80 5.76 11.05 2.67
C VAL A 80 6.09 9.65 2.17
N ARG A 81 7.26 9.45 1.54
CA ARG A 81 7.69 8.12 1.08
C ARG A 81 8.41 7.36 2.17
N TYR A 82 8.31 6.03 2.13
CA TYR A 82 9.25 5.17 2.85
C TYR A 82 10.60 5.14 2.11
N GLY A 83 11.48 6.10 2.39
CA GLY A 83 12.74 6.26 1.65
C GLY A 83 12.49 6.43 0.15
N GLN A 84 13.03 5.51 -0.65
CA GLN A 84 12.85 5.50 -2.12
C GLN A 84 11.77 4.50 -2.56
N SER A 85 10.99 3.95 -1.64
CA SER A 85 9.94 2.99 -1.97
C SER A 85 8.88 3.64 -2.87
N GLN A 86 8.53 2.92 -3.93
CA GLN A 86 7.36 3.21 -4.76
C GLN A 86 6.12 2.45 -4.26
N ARG A 87 6.23 1.60 -3.24
CA ARG A 87 5.10 0.81 -2.74
C ARG A 87 4.59 1.27 -1.37
N PHE A 88 5.45 1.85 -0.54
CA PHE A 88 5.09 2.25 0.82
C PHE A 88 5.21 3.76 0.99
N TYR A 89 4.18 4.36 1.56
CA TYR A 89 4.08 5.79 1.82
C TYR A 89 3.33 6.02 3.14
N GLY A 90 3.46 7.20 3.71
CA GLY A 90 2.79 7.60 4.93
C GLY A 90 1.93 8.82 4.71
N LEU A 91 0.85 8.98 5.48
CA LEU A 91 0.07 10.21 5.57
C LEU A 91 0.41 10.95 6.86
N CYS A 92 0.87 12.18 6.71
CA CYS A 92 1.04 13.14 7.79
C CYS A 92 -0.23 13.97 7.97
N ASP A 93 -0.65 14.17 9.22
CA ASP A 93 -1.87 14.89 9.61
C ASP A 93 -1.61 16.31 10.12
N GLY A 94 -0.36 16.78 10.08
CA GLY A 94 0.05 18.10 10.57
C GLY A 94 0.45 18.14 12.04
N THR A 95 0.28 17.06 12.81
CA THR A 95 0.62 17.03 14.24
C THR A 95 2.12 16.87 14.52
N GLY A 96 2.91 16.49 13.51
CA GLY A 96 4.31 16.11 13.65
C GLY A 96 4.52 14.69 14.23
N GLN A 97 3.44 13.93 14.47
CA GLN A 97 3.54 12.53 14.85
C GLN A 97 3.97 11.64 13.68
N ALA A 98 4.36 10.39 13.98
CA ALA A 98 4.69 9.42 12.94
C ALA A 98 3.52 9.24 11.97
N PRO A 99 3.77 9.17 10.66
CA PRO A 99 2.68 9.07 9.69
C PRO A 99 1.95 7.73 9.80
N ILE A 100 0.68 7.74 9.39
CA ILE A 100 -0.07 6.51 9.14
C ILE A 100 0.48 5.87 7.87
N VAL A 101 0.99 4.65 7.97
CA VAL A 101 1.62 3.94 6.85
C VAL A 101 0.55 3.30 5.96
N TYR A 102 0.76 3.41 4.64
CA TYR A 102 -0.02 2.79 3.60
C TYR A 102 0.89 2.04 2.62
N LYS A 103 0.30 1.04 1.96
CA LYS A 103 0.94 0.24 0.93
C LYS A 103 0.12 0.34 -0.35
N CYS A 104 0.75 0.57 -1.48
CA CYS A 104 0.10 0.46 -2.78
C CYS A 104 -0.19 -1.02 -3.12
N PRO A 105 -1.28 -1.28 -3.86
CA PRO A 105 -1.54 -2.61 -4.42
C PRO A 105 -0.33 -3.16 -5.19
N ASN A 106 -0.21 -4.47 -5.28
CA ASN A 106 0.79 -5.15 -6.08
C ASN A 106 0.71 -4.67 -7.52
N ARG A 107 1.87 -4.38 -8.13
CA ARG A 107 1.99 -3.74 -9.46
C ARG A 107 1.50 -2.30 -9.53
N ALA A 108 1.22 -1.64 -8.41
CA ALA A 108 1.00 -0.20 -8.38
C ALA A 108 2.20 0.54 -7.80
N ASN A 109 2.49 1.71 -8.37
CA ASN A 109 3.56 2.59 -7.93
C ASN A 109 2.98 3.90 -7.40
N PHE A 110 3.41 4.30 -6.21
CA PHE A 110 3.10 5.58 -5.61
C PHE A 110 3.83 6.70 -6.34
N ALA A 111 3.08 7.70 -6.78
CA ALA A 111 3.58 8.93 -7.36
C ALA A 111 2.93 10.13 -6.67
N PHE A 112 3.70 11.20 -6.49
CA PHE A 112 3.11 12.48 -6.07
C PHE A 112 2.34 13.09 -7.23
N ILE A 113 1.20 13.69 -6.92
CA ILE A 113 0.44 14.48 -7.89
C ILE A 113 1.20 15.79 -8.09
N ALA A 114 1.44 16.17 -9.34
CA ALA A 114 2.22 17.36 -9.66
C ALA A 114 1.63 18.62 -8.99
N GLY A 115 2.46 19.36 -8.27
CA GLY A 115 2.04 20.57 -7.53
C GLY A 115 1.27 20.28 -6.24
N SER A 116 1.26 19.04 -5.74
CA SER A 116 0.59 18.65 -4.50
C SER A 116 1.53 17.94 -3.52
N THR A 117 1.23 18.04 -2.23
CA THR A 117 1.83 17.20 -1.18
C THR A 117 1.18 15.82 -1.12
N PHE A 118 0.10 15.59 -1.87
CA PHE A 118 -0.59 14.32 -1.97
C PHE A 118 -0.12 13.53 -3.19
N GLY A 119 -0.40 12.24 -3.16
CA GLY A 119 0.01 11.28 -4.17
C GLY A 119 -0.97 10.14 -4.26
N GLU A 120 -0.84 9.35 -5.30
CA GLU A 120 -1.72 8.24 -5.62
C GLU A 120 -0.94 7.00 -6.08
N CYS A 121 -1.56 5.84 -5.92
CA CYS A 121 -1.03 4.58 -6.43
C CYS A 121 -1.54 4.36 -7.85
N ALA A 122 -0.63 4.40 -8.83
CA ALA A 122 -0.94 4.12 -10.22
C ALA A 122 -0.71 2.64 -10.53
N TYR A 123 -1.77 1.89 -10.86
CA TYR A 123 -1.67 0.46 -11.21
C TYR A 123 -1.07 0.26 -12.60
N VAL A 124 -0.13 -0.67 -12.71
CA VAL A 124 0.53 -1.05 -13.97
C VAL A 124 -0.10 -2.34 -14.49
N CYS A 125 -0.90 -2.21 -15.54
CA CYS A 125 -1.51 -3.35 -16.23
C CYS A 125 -0.47 -4.29 -16.84
N PRO A 126 -0.43 -5.58 -16.47
CA PRO A 126 0.46 -6.55 -17.10
C PRO A 126 -0.03 -6.97 -18.50
N GLY A 127 -1.33 -6.84 -18.76
CA GLY A 127 -1.99 -7.14 -20.02
C GLY A 127 -3.45 -6.71 -19.97
N GLN A 128 -4.21 -6.93 -21.04
CA GLN A 128 -5.67 -6.78 -21.00
C GLN A 128 -6.28 -7.87 -20.10
N GLY A 129 -7.33 -7.54 -19.34
CA GLY A 129 -8.04 -8.48 -18.46
C GLY A 129 -8.32 -7.92 -17.07
N ASN A 130 -8.87 -8.77 -16.19
CA ASN A 130 -9.17 -8.41 -14.80
C ASN A 130 -8.11 -8.97 -13.86
N TYR A 131 -7.62 -8.14 -12.95
CA TYR A 131 -6.55 -8.47 -12.02
C TYR A 131 -6.96 -8.15 -10.57
N PRO A 132 -6.57 -8.99 -9.60
CA PRO A 132 -6.96 -8.80 -8.21
C PRO A 132 -6.40 -7.47 -7.68
N ASN A 133 -7.22 -6.74 -6.93
CA ASN A 133 -6.71 -5.66 -6.11
C ASN A 133 -6.17 -6.28 -4.82
N SER A 134 -4.84 -6.37 -4.73
CA SER A 134 -4.15 -6.92 -3.56
C SER A 134 -4.20 -6.01 -2.33
N ASN A 135 -5.08 -5.02 -2.29
CA ASN A 135 -5.40 -4.22 -1.13
C ASN A 135 -6.88 -4.39 -0.76
N ASN A 136 -7.76 -4.52 -1.74
CA ASN A 136 -9.19 -4.70 -1.48
C ASN A 136 -9.68 -5.95 -2.22
N PRO A 137 -9.97 -7.06 -1.50
CA PRO A 137 -10.46 -8.29 -2.14
C PRO A 137 -11.85 -8.13 -2.75
N ARG A 138 -12.61 -7.08 -2.36
CA ARG A 138 -13.89 -6.71 -2.99
C ARG A 138 -13.70 -5.79 -4.19
N ALA A 139 -12.49 -5.64 -4.70
CA ALA A 139 -12.21 -4.85 -5.88
C ALA A 139 -11.22 -5.54 -6.81
N TYR A 140 -11.22 -5.14 -8.07
CA TYR A 140 -10.26 -5.59 -9.07
C TYR A 140 -9.89 -4.46 -10.02
N PHE A 141 -8.75 -4.62 -10.68
CA PHE A 141 -8.31 -3.74 -11.75
C PHE A 141 -8.75 -4.33 -13.09
N GLN A 142 -9.60 -3.62 -13.81
CA GLN A 142 -9.96 -3.96 -15.19
C GLN A 142 -9.02 -3.23 -16.13
N CYS A 143 -8.14 -3.97 -16.80
CA CYS A 143 -7.18 -3.44 -17.76
C CYS A 143 -7.71 -3.58 -19.20
N PHE A 144 -7.65 -2.50 -19.97
CA PHE A 144 -8.16 -2.44 -21.35
C PHE A 144 -7.29 -1.51 -22.21
N TRP A 145 -7.32 -1.74 -23.53
CA TRP A 145 -6.59 -0.90 -24.48
C TRP A 145 -7.32 0.41 -24.78
N VAL A 146 -6.59 1.52 -24.72
CA VAL A 146 -7.01 2.83 -25.22
C VAL A 146 -5.86 3.45 -25.99
N ASN A 147 -6.04 3.76 -27.27
CA ASN A 147 -5.01 4.39 -28.11
C ASN A 147 -3.64 3.69 -28.03
N ARG A 148 -3.62 2.34 -28.14
CA ARG A 148 -2.41 1.50 -28.03
C ARG A 148 -1.66 1.61 -26.70
N ARG A 149 -2.32 2.06 -25.64
CA ARG A 149 -1.80 2.04 -24.27
C ARG A 149 -2.79 1.35 -23.35
N LEU A 150 -2.29 0.51 -22.46
CA LEU A 150 -3.14 -0.08 -21.42
C LEU A 150 -3.55 1.00 -20.41
N ARG A 151 -4.84 1.00 -20.08
CA ARG A 151 -5.47 1.78 -19.03
C ARG A 151 -6.16 0.83 -18.07
N TYR A 152 -6.45 1.30 -16.86
CA TYR A 152 -7.20 0.53 -15.88
C TYR A 152 -8.38 1.32 -15.35
N ASN A 153 -9.44 0.59 -15.01
CA ASN A 153 -10.48 1.02 -14.08
C ASN A 153 -10.32 0.24 -12.78
N LEU A 154 -10.56 0.89 -11.64
CA LEU A 154 -10.78 0.19 -10.38
C LEU A 154 -12.27 -0.14 -10.27
N VAL A 155 -12.61 -1.42 -10.21
CA VAL A 155 -14.00 -1.90 -10.18
C VAL A 155 -14.27 -2.58 -8.84
N LEU A 156 -15.36 -2.19 -8.17
CA LEU A 156 -15.84 -2.85 -6.96
C LEU A 156 -16.72 -4.04 -7.36
N CYS A 157 -16.54 -5.16 -6.66
CA CYS A 157 -17.45 -6.29 -6.76
C CYS A 157 -18.84 -5.92 -6.24
N PRO A 158 -19.92 -6.43 -6.87
CA PRO A 158 -21.27 -6.17 -6.41
C PRO A 158 -21.55 -6.91 -5.10
N GLY A 159 -22.36 -6.29 -4.23
CA GLY A 159 -22.66 -6.85 -2.91
C GLY A 159 -21.38 -7.16 -2.12
N ASP A 160 -21.40 -8.23 -1.34
CA ASP A 160 -20.26 -8.68 -0.52
C ASP A 160 -19.34 -9.69 -1.22
N LEU A 161 -19.46 -9.82 -2.55
CA LEU A 161 -18.62 -10.72 -3.33
C LEU A 161 -17.15 -10.28 -3.31
N THR A 162 -16.26 -11.25 -3.51
CA THR A 162 -14.82 -11.03 -3.60
C THR A 162 -14.31 -11.45 -4.97
N PHE A 163 -13.25 -10.79 -5.43
CA PHE A 163 -12.69 -11.09 -6.74
C PHE A 163 -11.91 -12.42 -6.71
N ASN A 164 -12.33 -13.37 -7.53
CA ASN A 164 -11.61 -14.63 -7.72
C ASN A 164 -10.55 -14.46 -8.81
N SER A 165 -9.27 -14.48 -8.41
CA SER A 165 -8.15 -14.28 -9.35
C SER A 165 -7.99 -15.40 -10.38
N ARG A 166 -8.43 -16.62 -10.07
CA ARG A 166 -8.37 -17.77 -10.98
C ARG A 166 -9.44 -17.69 -12.05
N LEU A 167 -10.64 -17.26 -11.66
CA LEU A 167 -11.79 -17.17 -12.56
C LEU A 167 -11.91 -15.79 -13.24
N GLN A 168 -11.22 -14.79 -12.71
CA GLN A 168 -11.20 -13.39 -13.17
C GLN A 168 -12.55 -12.66 -13.09
N TYR A 169 -13.42 -13.07 -12.17
CA TYR A 169 -14.69 -12.41 -11.85
C TYR A 169 -15.02 -12.50 -10.35
N CYS A 170 -16.03 -11.75 -9.90
CA CYS A 170 -16.45 -11.71 -8.50
C CYS A 170 -17.33 -12.90 -8.13
N THR A 171 -17.00 -13.57 -7.01
CA THR A 171 -17.70 -14.73 -6.45
C THR A 171 -17.94 -14.59 -4.96
#